data_AF-A0A1R1B2Y7-F1
#
_entry.id   AF-A0A1R1B2Y7-F1
#
_cell.length_a   1.000
_cell.length_b   1.000
_cell.length_c   1.000
_cell.angle_alpha   90.00
_cell.angle_beta   90.00
_cell.angle_gamma   90.00
#
_symmetry.space_group_name_H-M   'P 1'
#
loop_
_entity.id
_entity.type
_entity.pdbx_description
1 polymer ?
#
loop_
_entity_poly.entity_id
_entity_poly.type
_entity_poly.pdbx_seq_one_letter_code
_entity_poly.pdbx_strand_id
1 'polypeptide(L)'
;MIINERLAFNSDFTLEELIKLLRMSLSLDEFQFDYENENNWGWTYDENRIEINVSKPYEEDKLYEWDSTVPKGCNFGVALMSNDSNFNFDPHKYNHDFVINKLIPKYICVIEQITKTKVYYHRGNHHK
;
A
#
# COMPACT_ATOMS: atom_id res chain seq x y z
N MET A 1 -7.16 11.07 14.22
CA MET A 1 -7.65 10.43 12.99
C MET A 1 -6.62 9.38 12.63
N ILE A 2 -7.03 8.14 12.36
CA ILE A 2 -6.10 7.06 12.05
C ILE A 2 -6.09 6.88 10.53
N ILE A 3 -4.91 6.82 9.93
CA ILE A 3 -4.71 6.48 8.51
C ILE A 3 -4.76 4.95 8.41
N ASN A 4 -5.64 4.44 7.56
CA ASN A 4 -5.73 3.01 7.21
C ASN A 4 -6.37 2.93 5.84
N GLU A 5 -5.55 3.07 4.81
CA GLU A 5 -5.99 3.16 3.41
C GLU A 5 -5.50 1.95 2.62
N ARG A 6 -6.31 1.48 1.67
CA ARG A 6 -6.07 0.25 0.92
C ARG A 6 -6.10 0.52 -0.58
N LEU A 7 -5.00 0.18 -1.23
CA LEU A 7 -4.85 0.21 -2.68
C LEU A 7 -4.74 -1.23 -3.22
N ALA A 8 -5.22 -1.45 -4.43
CA ALA A 8 -5.06 -2.71 -5.13
C ALA A 8 -4.76 -2.49 -6.61
N PHE A 9 -3.99 -3.40 -7.21
CA PHE A 9 -3.66 -3.37 -8.64
C PHE A 9 -3.22 -4.75 -9.14
N ASN A 10 -3.11 -4.87 -10.45
CA ASN A 10 -2.54 -6.03 -11.12
C ASN A 10 -1.12 -5.72 -11.59
N SER A 11 -0.21 -6.68 -11.48
CA SER A 11 1.15 -6.60 -12.01
C SER A 11 1.76 -7.99 -12.17
N ASP A 12 2.63 -8.16 -13.18
CA ASP A 12 3.40 -9.38 -13.40
C ASP A 12 4.66 -9.47 -12.52
N PHE A 13 5.02 -8.38 -11.82
CA PHE A 13 6.18 -8.37 -10.92
C PHE A 13 6.05 -9.40 -9.79
N THR A 14 7.18 -9.94 -9.37
CA THR A 14 7.31 -10.56 -8.04
C THR A 14 7.22 -9.49 -6.95
N LEU A 15 6.93 -9.92 -5.71
CA LEU A 15 6.88 -9.00 -4.57
C LEU A 15 8.22 -8.26 -4.38
N GLU A 16 9.33 -8.98 -4.49
CA GLU A 16 10.68 -8.42 -4.32
C GLU A 16 11.04 -7.38 -5.38
N GLU A 17 10.70 -7.64 -6.65
CA GLU A 17 10.92 -6.68 -7.75
C GLU A 17 10.12 -5.40 -7.53
N LEU A 18 8.83 -5.53 -7.17
CA LEU A 18 7.98 -4.39 -6.91
C LEU A 18 8.50 -3.57 -5.72
N ILE A 19 8.84 -4.22 -4.61
CA ILE A 19 9.37 -3.55 -3.41
C ILE A 19 10.66 -2.80 -3.72
N LYS A 20 11.57 -3.41 -4.50
CA LYS A 20 12.82 -2.76 -4.92
C LYS A 20 12.53 -1.48 -5.71
N LEU A 21 11.60 -1.53 -6.66
CA LEU A 21 11.21 -0.38 -7.49
C LEU A 21 10.52 0.71 -6.67
N LEU A 22 9.63 0.33 -5.75
CA LEU A 22 8.97 1.26 -4.82
C LEU A 22 9.98 1.96 -3.92
N ARG A 23 10.89 1.20 -3.30
CA ARG A 23 11.93 1.74 -2.43
C ARG A 23 12.78 2.78 -3.15
N MET A 24 13.20 2.49 -4.38
CA MET A 24 13.97 3.45 -5.19
C MET A 24 13.15 4.70 -5.55
N SER A 25 11.89 4.53 -5.95
CA SER A 25 11.04 5.61 -6.45
C SER A 25 10.53 6.55 -5.34
N LEU A 26 10.37 6.01 -4.13
CA LEU A 26 9.83 6.72 -2.97
C LEU A 26 10.87 7.00 -1.90
N SER A 27 12.13 6.59 -2.10
CA SER A 27 13.22 6.71 -1.11
C SER A 27 12.82 6.12 0.25
N LEU A 28 12.20 4.93 0.22
CA LEU A 28 11.74 4.25 1.43
C LEU A 28 12.91 3.62 2.20
N ASP A 29 12.66 3.39 3.48
CA ASP A 29 13.52 2.57 4.32
C ASP A 29 13.61 1.13 3.79
N GLU A 30 14.48 0.32 4.41
CA GLU A 30 14.55 -1.09 4.08
C GLU A 30 13.24 -1.80 4.45
N PHE A 31 12.82 -2.73 3.59
CA PHE A 31 11.62 -3.53 3.84
C PHE A 31 11.96 -4.70 4.74
N GLN A 32 11.08 -4.96 5.69
CA GLN A 32 11.03 -6.22 6.41
C GLN A 32 10.05 -7.15 5.69
N PHE A 33 10.44 -8.40 5.50
CA PHE A 33 9.65 -9.40 4.79
C PHE A 33 9.10 -10.44 5.74
N ASP A 34 7.89 -10.89 5.46
CA ASP A 34 7.25 -11.99 6.17
C ASP A 34 6.36 -12.78 5.21
N TYR A 35 6.02 -14.00 5.59
CA TYR A 35 5.24 -14.93 4.80
C TYR A 35 4.31 -15.76 5.68
N GLU A 36 3.04 -15.86 5.25
CA GLU A 36 2.08 -16.82 5.79
C GLU A 36 1.64 -17.77 4.68
N ASN A 37 0.91 -18.83 5.06
CA ASN A 37 0.58 -19.97 4.20
C ASN A 37 0.03 -19.59 2.81
N GLU A 38 -0.63 -18.44 2.65
CA GLU A 38 -1.33 -18.06 1.43
C GLU A 38 -0.82 -16.76 0.76
N ASN A 39 0.11 -16.03 1.39
CA ASN A 39 0.69 -14.80 0.85
C ASN A 39 2.13 -14.56 1.35
N ASN A 40 2.81 -13.67 0.64
CA ASN A 40 3.95 -12.95 1.18
C ASN A 40 3.62 -11.46 1.27
N TRP A 41 4.30 -10.78 2.19
CA TRP A 41 4.27 -9.33 2.26
C TRP A 41 5.61 -8.76 2.71
N GLY A 42 5.80 -7.51 2.39
CA GLY A 42 6.87 -6.71 2.95
C GLY A 42 6.31 -5.40 3.48
N TRP A 43 6.92 -4.86 4.51
CA TRP A 43 6.53 -3.56 5.06
C TRP A 43 7.73 -2.68 5.41
N THR A 44 7.50 -1.37 5.37
CA THR A 44 8.48 -0.35 5.75
C THR A 44 7.79 0.95 6.16
N TYR A 45 8.55 2.00 6.47
CA TYR A 45 8.02 3.35 6.70
C TYR A 45 8.48 4.33 5.61
N ASP A 46 7.61 5.30 5.30
CA ASP A 46 7.96 6.46 4.47
C ASP A 46 8.51 7.62 5.31
N GLU A 47 8.88 8.73 4.65
CA GLU A 47 9.43 9.91 5.33
C GLU A 47 8.44 10.59 6.30
N ASN A 48 7.15 10.28 6.19
CA ASN A 48 6.09 10.76 7.06
C ASN A 48 5.71 9.75 8.16
N ARG A 49 6.46 8.66 8.29
CA ARG A 49 6.21 7.55 9.22
C ARG A 49 4.86 6.87 8.98
N ILE A 50 4.42 6.84 7.73
CA ILE A 50 3.32 5.99 7.29
C ILE A 50 3.89 4.61 7.01
N GLU A 51 3.36 3.58 7.67
CA GLU A 51 3.68 2.19 7.34
C GLU A 51 3.11 1.87 5.97
N ILE A 52 3.98 1.32 5.12
CA ILE A 52 3.66 0.86 3.78
C ILE A 52 3.79 -0.66 3.79
N ASN A 53 2.66 -1.36 3.79
CA ASN A 53 2.63 -2.82 3.72
C ASN A 53 2.19 -3.23 2.31
N VAL A 54 3.02 -4.01 1.62
CA VAL A 54 2.77 -4.50 0.25
C VAL A 54 2.63 -6.01 0.33
N SER A 55 1.50 -6.55 -0.12
CA SER A 55 1.21 -7.98 -0.07
C SER A 55 0.85 -8.54 -1.45
N LYS A 56 1.22 -9.81 -1.67
CA LYS A 56 0.88 -10.58 -2.87
C LYS A 56 0.43 -11.99 -2.45
N PRO A 57 -0.82 -12.38 -2.73
CA PRO A 57 -1.23 -13.78 -2.58
C PRO A 57 -0.46 -14.69 -3.54
N TYR A 58 -0.31 -15.97 -3.18
CA TYR A 58 0.30 -16.96 -4.07
C TYR A 58 -0.62 -17.42 -5.20
N GLU A 59 -1.93 -17.48 -4.94
CA GLU A 59 -2.93 -17.90 -5.93
C GLU A 59 -3.64 -16.70 -6.55
N GLU A 60 -4.06 -16.87 -7.80
CA GLU A 60 -4.85 -15.86 -8.52
C GLU A 60 -6.20 -15.60 -7.83
N ASP A 61 -6.71 -14.39 -7.98
CA ASP A 61 -7.99 -13.91 -7.41
C ASP A 61 -8.15 -13.99 -5.88
N LYS A 62 -7.19 -14.55 -5.13
CA LYS A 62 -7.26 -14.62 -3.66
C LYS A 62 -7.44 -13.28 -2.98
N LEU A 63 -6.85 -12.22 -3.53
CA LEU A 63 -6.99 -10.88 -2.96
C LEU A 63 -8.45 -10.42 -2.99
N TYR A 64 -9.18 -10.75 -4.06
CA TYR A 64 -10.62 -10.48 -4.18
C TYR A 64 -11.44 -11.37 -3.24
N GLU A 65 -11.05 -12.64 -3.07
CA GLU A 65 -11.71 -13.56 -2.13
C GLU A 65 -11.60 -13.08 -0.68
N TRP A 66 -10.43 -12.55 -0.29
CA TRP A 66 -10.19 -12.02 1.06
C TRP A 66 -10.86 -10.67 1.31
N ASP A 67 -10.91 -9.80 0.30
CA ASP A 67 -11.61 -8.51 0.38
C ASP A 67 -12.38 -8.23 -0.92
N SER A 68 -13.70 -8.46 -0.87
CA SER A 68 -14.60 -8.24 -2.01
C SER A 68 -14.69 -6.78 -2.51
N THR A 69 -14.10 -5.81 -1.81
CA THR A 69 -13.97 -4.42 -2.30
C THR A 69 -12.83 -4.25 -3.29
N VAL A 70 -11.86 -5.16 -3.29
CA VAL A 70 -10.79 -5.20 -4.28
C VAL A 70 -11.40 -5.46 -5.66
N PRO A 71 -10.99 -4.77 -6.73
CA PRO A 71 -11.43 -5.12 -8.08
C PRO A 71 -10.88 -6.47 -8.53
N LYS A 72 -11.71 -7.29 -9.19
CA LYS A 72 -11.31 -8.60 -9.76
C LYS A 72 -10.06 -8.46 -10.64
N GLY A 73 -9.18 -9.46 -10.58
CA GLY A 73 -7.91 -9.49 -11.31
C GLY A 73 -6.76 -8.72 -10.64
N CYS A 74 -6.98 -7.98 -9.54
CA CYS A 74 -5.87 -7.43 -8.76
C CYS A 74 -5.16 -8.54 -7.99
N ASN A 75 -3.83 -8.53 -8.01
CA ASN A 75 -2.97 -9.52 -7.35
C ASN A 75 -1.99 -8.89 -6.34
N PHE A 76 -1.98 -7.56 -6.20
CA PHE A 76 -1.24 -6.85 -5.17
C PHE A 76 -2.16 -5.99 -4.32
N GLY A 77 -1.94 -6.04 -3.01
CA GLY A 77 -2.51 -5.12 -2.04
C GLY A 77 -1.46 -4.20 -1.45
N VAL A 78 -1.81 -2.94 -1.22
CA VAL A 78 -0.99 -1.98 -0.47
C VAL A 78 -1.82 -1.36 0.65
N ALA A 79 -1.33 -1.46 1.88
CA ALA A 79 -1.91 -0.78 3.03
C ALA A 79 -1.01 0.39 3.45
N LEU A 80 -1.64 1.54 3.67
CA LEU A 80 -1.01 2.76 4.20
C LEU A 80 -1.57 3.00 5.60
N MET A 81 -0.72 2.94 6.63
CA MET A 81 -1.18 2.93 8.03
C MET A 81 -0.40 3.90 8.92
N SER A 82 -1.10 4.55 9.86
CA SER A 82 -0.49 5.37 10.92
C SER A 82 -0.44 4.60 12.24
N ASN A 83 0.30 3.49 12.28
CA ASN A 83 0.37 2.56 13.41
C ASN A 83 1.73 2.57 14.14
N ASP A 84 2.66 3.46 13.79
CA ASP A 84 3.93 3.63 14.51
C ASP A 84 3.66 4.14 15.93
N SER A 85 3.69 3.23 16.91
CA SER A 85 3.46 3.52 18.32
C SER A 85 4.52 4.43 18.94
N ASN A 86 5.68 4.55 18.30
CA ASN A 86 6.77 5.43 18.74
C ASN A 86 6.73 6.81 18.06
N PHE A 87 5.77 7.04 17.15
CA PHE A 87 5.64 8.29 16.45
C PHE A 87 4.47 9.13 16.99
N ASN A 88 4.78 10.36 17.40
CA ASN A 88 3.76 11.31 17.84
C ASN A 88 3.06 11.92 16.61
N PHE A 89 1.97 11.28 16.17
CA PHE A 89 1.18 11.73 15.04
C PHE A 89 0.49 13.07 15.34
N ASP A 90 0.89 14.11 14.61
CA ASP A 90 0.23 15.42 14.64
C ASP A 90 -1.10 15.38 13.85
N PRO A 91 -2.27 15.42 14.50
CA PRO A 91 -3.55 15.35 13.81
C PRO A 91 -3.82 16.53 12.87
N HIS A 92 -3.13 17.67 13.04
CA HIS A 92 -3.24 18.79 12.12
C HIS A 92 -2.47 18.54 10.82
N LYS A 93 -1.31 17.88 10.89
CA LYS A 93 -0.53 17.46 9.73
C LYS A 93 -1.22 16.29 8.99
N TYR A 94 -1.63 15.27 9.72
CA TYR A 94 -2.17 14.01 9.19
C TYR A 94 -3.70 14.02 9.11
N ASN A 95 -4.24 15.09 8.55
CA ASN A 95 -5.69 15.28 8.40
C ASN A 95 -6.24 14.67 7.10
N HIS A 96 -7.56 14.76 6.91
CA HIS A 96 -8.24 14.26 5.72
C HIS A 96 -7.65 14.80 4.41
N ASP A 97 -7.34 16.09 4.34
CA ASP A 97 -6.79 16.71 3.14
C ASP A 97 -5.39 16.22 2.81
N PHE A 98 -4.55 15.96 3.82
CA PHE A 98 -3.26 15.30 3.62
C PHE A 98 -3.45 13.91 3.01
N VAL A 99 -4.36 13.10 3.55
CA VAL A 99 -4.57 11.73 3.07
C VAL A 99 -5.07 11.71 1.63
N ILE A 100 -6.12 12.48 1.33
CA ILE A 100 -6.81 12.44 0.03
C ILE A 100 -6.06 13.20 -1.06
N ASN A 101 -5.42 14.33 -0.74
CA ASN A 101 -4.80 15.18 -1.76
C ASN A 101 -3.28 14.97 -1.88
N LYS A 102 -2.64 14.27 -0.93
CA LYS A 102 -1.18 14.06 -0.96
C LYS A 102 -0.81 12.58 -0.85
N LEU A 103 -1.21 11.91 0.23
CA LEU A 103 -0.75 10.55 0.52
C LEU A 103 -1.22 9.57 -0.55
N ILE A 104 -2.53 9.39 -0.72
CA ILE A 104 -3.06 8.42 -1.69
C ILE A 104 -2.61 8.73 -3.12
N PRO A 105 -2.70 9.98 -3.63
CA PRO A 105 -2.25 10.32 -4.97
C PRO A 105 -0.74 10.06 -5.21
N LYS A 106 0.12 10.29 -4.21
CA LYS A 106 1.56 9.98 -4.27
C LYS A 106 1.78 8.50 -4.60
N TYR A 107 1.16 7.62 -3.82
CA TYR A 107 1.34 6.17 -3.99
C TYR A 107 0.70 5.65 -5.26
N ILE A 108 -0.51 6.09 -5.61
CA ILE A 108 -1.15 5.73 -6.88
C ILE A 108 -0.24 6.11 -8.06
N CYS A 109 0.18 7.37 -8.13
CA CYS A 109 0.99 7.86 -9.24
C CYS A 109 2.27 7.05 -9.43
N VAL A 110 2.99 6.79 -8.34
CA VAL A 110 4.27 6.05 -8.41
C VAL A 110 4.05 4.59 -8.78
N ILE A 111 3.04 3.92 -8.20
CA ILE A 111 2.74 2.53 -8.53
C ILE A 111 2.33 2.41 -10.01
N GLU A 112 1.43 3.26 -10.51
CA GLU A 112 1.01 3.26 -11.92
C GLU A 112 2.18 3.52 -12.87
N GLN A 113 3.13 4.38 -12.48
CA GLN A 113 4.35 4.62 -13.25
C GLN A 113 5.26 3.38 -13.31
N ILE A 114 5.37 2.62 -12.23
CA ILE A 114 6.18 1.40 -12.14
C ILE A 114 5.52 0.26 -12.93
N THR A 115 4.24 0.00 -12.67
CA THR A 115 3.55 -1.20 -13.17
C THR A 115 2.95 -1.01 -14.55
N LYS A 116 2.73 0.25 -14.98
CA LYS A 116 1.95 0.59 -16.18
C LYS A 116 0.52 0.05 -16.14
N THR A 117 -0.01 -0.19 -14.94
CA THR A 117 -1.38 -0.65 -14.70
C THR A 117 -2.14 0.38 -13.89
N LYS A 118 -3.47 0.31 -13.94
CA LYS A 118 -4.35 1.16 -13.13
C LYS A 118 -4.31 0.71 -11.67
N VAL A 119 -4.22 1.68 -10.76
CA VAL A 119 -4.29 1.45 -9.30
C VAL A 119 -5.63 1.91 -8.76
N TYR A 120 -6.21 1.09 -7.90
CA TYR A 120 -7.52 1.34 -7.30
C TYR A 120 -7.36 1.64 -5.82
N TYR A 121 -7.77 2.84 -5.41
CA TYR A 121 -8.12 3.10 -4.02
C TYR A 121 -9.52 2.53 -3.79
N HIS A 122 -9.61 1.44 -3.01
CA HIS A 122 -10.85 0.65 -2.92
C HIS A 122 -11.47 0.63 -1.53
N ARG A 123 -10.71 1.01 -0.49
CA ARG A 123 -11.19 1.04 0.89
C ARG A 123 -10.28 1.88 1.77
N GLY A 124 -10.84 2.47 2.82
CA GLY A 124 -10.07 3.05 3.90
C GLY A 124 -10.88 4.04 4.72
N ASN A 125 -10.28 4.62 5.77
CA ASN A 125 -10.98 5.54 6.67
C ASN A 125 -11.42 6.84 5.97
N HIS A 126 -10.83 7.15 4.82
CA HIS A 126 -11.10 8.36 4.05
C HIS A 126 -11.81 8.07 2.72
N HIS A 127 -12.16 6.80 2.48
CA HIS A 127 -12.86 6.35 1.29
C HIS A 127 -14.35 6.66 1.48
N LYS A 128 -14.91 7.52 0.63
CA LYS A 128 -16.34 7.87 0.65
C LYS A 128 -17.18 6.88 -0.14
#